data_AF-A0A7R7AWQ8-F1
#
_entry.id   AF-A0A7R7AWQ8-F1
#
_cell.length_a   1.000
_cell.length_b   1.000
_cell.length_c   1.000
_cell.angle_alpha   90.00
_cell.angle_beta   90.00
_cell.angle_gamma   90.00
#
_symmetry.space_group_name_H-M   'P 1'
#
loop_
_entity.id
_entity.type
_entity.pdbx_description
1 polymer ?
#
loop_
_entity_poly.entity_id
_entity_poly.type
_entity_poly.pdbx_seq_one_letter_code
_entity_poly.pdbx_strand_id
1 'polypeptide(L)'
;MSESDRIFGIKKKFLREKDYNGLREFLDEAYGVGTVRRHVAECQVMWEEGRRDEAIDEIVYKLRGDSYSVMHIILASEYALKLRRLDVADFLEFSFKSKFLEKSSILAAKFVYRELNGIESSEDMKDAARTLLMP
;
A
#
# COMPACT_ATOMS: atom_id res chain seq x y z
N MET A 1 -16.52 -18.08 -9.50
CA MET A 1 -15.99 -16.73 -9.28
C MET A 1 -15.76 -16.59 -7.79
N SER A 2 -14.55 -16.26 -7.35
CA SER A 2 -14.28 -16.10 -5.92
C SER A 2 -14.91 -14.79 -5.40
N GLU A 3 -15.13 -14.70 -4.10
CA GLU A 3 -15.59 -13.47 -3.45
C GLU A 3 -14.64 -12.30 -3.72
N SER A 4 -13.33 -12.56 -3.74
CA SER A 4 -12.29 -11.59 -4.09
C SER A 4 -12.45 -11.06 -5.52
N ASP A 5 -12.75 -11.93 -6.49
CA ASP A 5 -12.97 -11.52 -7.88
C ASP A 5 -14.21 -10.63 -8.02
N ARG A 6 -15.27 -10.95 -7.27
CA ARG A 6 -16.51 -10.15 -7.25
C ARG A 6 -16.25 -8.76 -6.69
N ILE A 7 -15.58 -8.65 -5.55
CA ILE A 7 -15.26 -7.37 -4.92
C ILE A 7 -14.37 -6.52 -5.83
N PHE A 8 -13.38 -7.14 -6.47
CA PHE A 8 -12.52 -6.45 -7.43
C PHE A 8 -13.29 -5.88 -8.63
N GLY A 9 -14.21 -6.66 -9.20
CA GLY A 9 -15.06 -6.22 -10.31
C GLY A 9 -15.95 -5.03 -9.94
N ILE A 10 -16.56 -5.07 -8.75
CA ILE A 10 -17.41 -3.97 -8.25
C ILE A 10 -16.55 -2.72 -7.96
N LYS A 11 -15.39 -2.87 -7.32
CA LYS A 11 -14.45 -1.76 -7.09
C LYS A 11 -14.08 -1.07 -8.40
N LYS A 12 -13.70 -1.84 -9.43
CA LYS A 12 -13.38 -1.29 -10.77
C LYS A 12 -14.53 -0.51 -11.39
N LYS A 13 -15.77 -0.97 -11.20
CA LYS A 13 -16.96 -0.26 -11.69
C LYS A 13 -17.05 1.13 -11.07
N PHE A 14 -17.03 1.23 -9.74
CA PHE A 14 -17.10 2.51 -9.03
C PHE A 14 -15.95 3.45 -9.39
N LEU A 15 -14.72 2.94 -9.47
CA LEU A 15 -13.56 3.75 -9.85
C LEU A 15 -13.68 4.33 -11.26
N ARG A 16 -14.18 3.55 -12.23
CA ARG A 16 -14.44 4.03 -13.59
C ARG A 16 -15.52 5.10 -13.62
N GLU A 17 -16.52 4.96 -12.77
CA GLU A 17 -17.64 5.91 -12.61
C GLU A 17 -17.24 7.13 -11.74
N LYS A 18 -16.04 7.11 -11.14
CA LYS A 18 -15.55 8.11 -10.16
C LYS A 18 -16.50 8.33 -8.97
N ASP A 19 -17.29 7.32 -8.64
CA ASP A 19 -18.16 7.32 -7.48
C ASP A 19 -17.41 6.77 -6.27
N TYR A 20 -16.59 7.63 -5.66
CA TYR A 20 -15.77 7.27 -4.51
C TYR A 20 -16.59 7.11 -3.23
N ASN A 21 -17.74 7.79 -3.11
CA ASN A 21 -18.61 7.65 -1.94
C ASN A 21 -19.36 6.31 -1.96
N GLY A 22 -19.96 5.95 -3.09
CA GLY A 22 -20.57 4.62 -3.24
C GLY A 22 -19.55 3.49 -3.10
N LEU A 23 -18.30 3.72 -3.54
CA LEU A 23 -17.21 2.77 -3.29
C LEU A 23 -16.93 2.60 -1.79
N ARG A 24 -16.88 3.68 -1.02
CA ARG A 24 -16.62 3.62 0.43
C ARG A 24 -17.74 2.88 1.16
N GLU A 25 -19.00 3.16 0.84
CA GLU A 25 -20.16 2.45 1.38
C GLU A 25 -20.09 0.95 1.09
N PHE A 26 -19.83 0.58 -0.16
CA PHE A 26 -19.65 -0.82 -0.55
C PHE A 26 -18.48 -1.50 0.21
N LEU A 27 -17.37 -0.80 0.39
CA LEU A 27 -16.21 -1.34 1.11
C LEU A 27 -16.47 -1.48 2.61
N ASP A 28 -17.26 -0.58 3.22
CA ASP A 28 -17.70 -0.71 4.61
C ASP A 28 -18.53 -1.98 4.82
N GLU A 29 -19.45 -2.29 3.89
CA GLU A 29 -20.21 -3.53 3.92
C GLU A 29 -19.33 -4.76 3.68
N ALA A 30 -18.41 -4.70 2.71
CA ALA A 30 -17.60 -5.84 2.31
C ALA A 30 -16.51 -6.21 3.33
N TYR A 31 -15.91 -5.22 3.99
CA TYR A 31 -14.75 -5.41 4.87
C TYR A 31 -14.99 -5.06 6.34
N GLY A 32 -16.12 -4.44 6.66
CA GLY A 32 -16.43 -3.96 8.00
C GLY A 32 -15.71 -2.65 8.34
N VAL A 33 -16.43 -1.72 8.95
CA VAL A 33 -15.90 -0.43 9.40
C VAL A 33 -14.78 -0.64 10.42
N GLY A 34 -13.68 0.11 10.27
CA GLY A 34 -12.57 0.11 11.21
C GLY A 34 -11.61 -1.09 11.12
N THR A 35 -11.83 -2.04 10.21
CA THR A 35 -10.91 -3.16 10.03
C THR A 35 -9.63 -2.74 9.31
N VAL A 36 -8.53 -3.46 9.56
CA VAL A 36 -7.24 -3.22 8.86
C VAL A 36 -7.42 -3.38 7.35
N ARG A 37 -8.24 -4.33 6.90
CA ARG A 37 -8.53 -4.56 5.48
C ARG A 37 -9.31 -3.38 4.86
N ARG A 38 -10.30 -2.84 5.57
CA ARG A 38 -11.05 -1.66 5.14
C ARG A 38 -10.15 -0.43 5.05
N HIS A 39 -9.22 -0.26 5.98
CA HIS A 39 -8.26 0.84 5.97
C HIS A 39 -7.32 0.77 4.75
N VAL A 40 -6.75 -0.39 4.44
CA VAL A 40 -5.97 -0.60 3.19
C VAL A 40 -6.79 -0.15 1.98
N ALA A 41 -8.06 -0.55 1.92
CA ALA A 41 -8.94 -0.17 0.83
C ALA A 41 -9.18 1.35 0.78
N GLU A 42 -9.33 2.02 1.92
CA GLU A 42 -9.48 3.48 1.99
C GLU A 42 -8.28 4.21 1.41
N CYS A 43 -7.06 3.82 1.81
CA CYS A 43 -5.85 4.47 1.29
C CYS A 43 -5.74 4.33 -0.23
N GLN A 44 -6.16 3.18 -0.78
CA GLN A 44 -6.24 3.02 -2.23
C GLN A 44 -7.32 3.90 -2.85
N VAL A 45 -8.49 4.08 -2.22
CA VAL A 45 -9.52 5.00 -2.72
C VAL A 45 -9.00 6.44 -2.72
N MET A 46 -8.37 6.89 -1.64
CA MET A 46 -7.73 8.22 -1.56
C MET A 46 -6.71 8.42 -2.67
N TRP A 47 -5.90 7.41 -2.97
CA TRP A 47 -4.93 7.45 -4.06
C TRP A 47 -5.60 7.64 -5.43
N GLU A 48 -6.66 6.88 -5.72
CA GLU A 48 -7.41 6.97 -6.98
C GLU A 48 -8.25 8.25 -7.10
N GLU A 49 -8.63 8.85 -5.96
CA GLU A 49 -9.31 10.15 -5.86
C GLU A 49 -8.34 11.33 -6.10
N GLY A 50 -7.02 11.08 -6.10
CA GLY A 50 -5.99 12.09 -6.30
C GLY A 50 -5.41 12.66 -5.00
N ARG A 51 -5.91 12.23 -3.84
CA ARG A 51 -5.40 12.56 -2.50
C ARG A 51 -4.19 11.69 -2.15
N ARG A 52 -3.19 11.70 -3.01
CA ARG A 52 -2.06 10.74 -2.99
C ARG A 52 -1.12 10.94 -1.80
N ASP A 53 -0.81 12.18 -1.45
CA ASP A 53 0.01 12.48 -0.26
C ASP A 53 -0.72 12.10 1.04
N GLU A 54 -2.01 12.40 1.14
CA GLU A 54 -2.82 11.99 2.29
C GLU A 54 -2.88 10.46 2.41
N ALA A 55 -3.02 9.75 1.28
CA ALA A 55 -3.04 8.29 1.27
C ALA A 55 -1.76 7.68 1.85
N ILE A 56 -0.58 8.18 1.46
CA ILE A 56 0.69 7.67 1.97
C ILE A 56 0.91 8.05 3.43
N ASP A 57 0.52 9.25 3.85
CA ASP A 57 0.67 9.71 5.23
C ASP A 57 -0.21 8.88 6.20
N GLU A 58 -1.45 8.54 5.81
CA GLU A 58 -2.32 7.64 6.58
C GLU A 58 -1.74 6.21 6.69
N ILE A 59 -1.13 5.70 5.61
CA ILE A 59 -0.45 4.40 5.66
C ILE A 59 0.71 4.45 6.67
N VAL A 60 1.54 5.49 6.60
CA VAL A 60 2.69 5.67 7.52
C VAL A 60 2.21 5.81 8.97
N TYR A 61 1.11 6.51 9.20
CA TYR A 61 0.49 6.61 10.53
C TYR A 61 0.15 5.23 11.10
N LYS A 62 -0.49 4.35 10.31
CA LYS A 62 -0.76 2.96 10.74
C LYS A 62 0.49 2.13 10.98
N LEU A 63 1.50 2.28 10.14
CA LEU A 63 2.78 1.57 10.30
C LEU A 63 3.48 1.97 11.61
N ARG A 64 3.33 3.23 12.07
CA ARG A 64 3.85 3.70 13.36
C ARG A 64 3.04 3.17 14.56
N GLY A 65 1.72 3.01 14.41
CA GLY A 65 0.80 2.65 15.50
C GLY A 65 0.54 1.14 15.69
N ASP A 66 1.33 0.27 15.05
CA ASP A 66 1.23 -1.20 15.08
C ASP A 66 -0.13 -1.81 14.62
N SER A 67 -1.03 -0.98 14.10
CA SER A 67 -2.35 -1.42 13.61
C SER A 67 -2.34 -1.55 12.08
N TYR A 68 -1.39 -2.33 11.56
CA TYR A 68 -1.13 -2.49 10.13
C TYR A 68 -1.07 -3.96 9.69
N SER A 69 -1.06 -4.16 8.37
CA SER A 69 -0.89 -5.44 7.69
C SER A 69 0.25 -5.37 6.68
N VAL A 70 0.67 -6.50 6.14
CA VAL A 70 1.65 -6.55 5.03
C VAL A 70 1.25 -5.64 3.87
N MET A 71 -0.05 -5.56 3.55
CA MET A 71 -0.53 -4.66 2.49
C MET A 71 -0.22 -3.18 2.76
N HIS A 72 -0.16 -2.74 4.01
CA HIS A 72 0.28 -1.37 4.32
C HIS A 72 1.76 -1.16 3.99
N ILE A 73 2.61 -2.16 4.23
CA ILE A 73 4.04 -2.10 3.89
C ILE A 73 4.20 -2.00 2.36
N ILE A 74 3.46 -2.83 1.63
CA ILE A 74 3.46 -2.84 0.16
C ILE A 74 3.00 -1.49 -0.38
N LEU A 75 1.85 -0.98 0.08
CA LEU A 75 1.34 0.32 -0.39
C LEU A 75 2.27 1.48 -0.01
N ALA A 76 2.84 1.50 1.19
CA ALA A 76 3.82 2.52 1.58
C ALA A 76 5.02 2.50 0.63
N SER A 77 5.53 1.32 0.33
CA SER A 77 6.67 1.13 -0.58
C SER A 77 6.33 1.59 -2.01
N GLU A 78 5.19 1.14 -2.53
CA GLU A 78 4.71 1.48 -3.87
C GLU A 78 4.49 2.99 -4.01
N TYR A 79 3.80 3.60 -3.04
CA TYR A 79 3.46 5.02 -3.08
C TYR A 79 4.69 5.89 -2.86
N ALA A 80 5.60 5.49 -1.98
CA ALA A 80 6.87 6.19 -1.80
C ALA A 80 7.69 6.20 -3.10
N LEU A 81 7.74 5.07 -3.81
CA LEU A 81 8.43 4.98 -5.10
C LEU A 81 7.77 5.88 -6.16
N LYS A 82 6.44 5.79 -6.31
CA LYS A 82 5.68 6.56 -7.31
C LYS A 82 5.72 8.07 -7.07
N LEU A 83 5.68 8.49 -5.81
CA LEU A 83 5.73 9.91 -5.41
C LEU A 83 7.16 10.41 -5.16
N ARG A 84 8.18 9.54 -5.23
CA ARG A 84 9.57 9.87 -4.87
C ARG A 84 9.71 10.41 -3.44
N ARG A 85 8.93 9.91 -2.48
CA ARG A 85 8.92 10.31 -1.06
C ARG A 85 10.08 9.68 -0.29
N LEU A 86 11.23 10.35 -0.29
CA LEU A 86 12.44 9.92 0.42
C LEU A 86 12.22 9.76 1.94
N ASP A 87 11.44 10.65 2.56
CA ASP A 87 11.10 10.61 3.98
C ASP A 87 10.41 9.30 4.38
N VAL A 88 9.53 8.78 3.53
CA VAL A 88 8.84 7.51 3.75
C VAL A 88 9.77 6.33 3.52
N ALA A 89 10.62 6.40 2.50
CA ALA A 89 11.59 5.35 2.22
C ALA A 89 12.64 5.21 3.34
N ASP A 90 13.13 6.33 3.88
CA ASP A 90 14.03 6.36 5.04
C ASP A 90 13.34 5.79 6.29
N PHE A 91 12.07 6.15 6.51
CA PHE A 91 11.27 5.55 7.58
C PHE A 91 11.19 4.02 7.44
N LEU A 92 10.90 3.52 6.23
CA LEU A 92 10.77 2.09 5.95
C LEU A 92 12.08 1.30 6.16
N GLU A 93 13.24 1.87 5.84
CA GLU A 93 14.54 1.21 6.03
C GLU A 93 15.00 1.25 7.49
N PHE A 94 14.93 2.41 8.13
CA PHE A 94 15.65 2.65 9.39
C PHE A 94 14.78 2.60 10.64
N SER A 95 13.51 3.00 10.52
CA SER A 95 12.64 3.19 11.68
C SER A 95 11.56 2.12 11.79
N PHE A 96 11.14 1.56 10.65
CA PHE A 96 10.09 0.57 10.60
C PHE A 96 10.62 -0.83 10.95
N LYS A 97 9.92 -1.50 11.87
CA LYS A 97 10.16 -2.91 12.20
C LYS A 97 8.89 -3.70 11.94
N SER A 98 8.90 -4.46 10.86
CA SER A 98 7.78 -5.35 10.54
C SER A 98 7.60 -6.40 11.63
N LYS A 99 6.37 -6.58 12.10
CA LYS A 99 5.99 -7.72 12.96
C LYS A 99 5.75 -9.01 12.16
N PHE A 100 5.70 -8.91 10.84
CA PHE A 100 5.48 -10.05 9.95
C PHE A 100 6.82 -10.65 9.53
N LEU A 101 6.90 -11.98 9.50
CA LEU A 101 8.09 -12.73 9.05
C LEU A 101 8.22 -12.77 7.52
N GLU A 102 7.30 -12.16 6.79
CA GLU A 102 7.27 -12.17 5.33
C GLU A 102 8.44 -11.37 4.74
N LYS A 103 9.44 -12.08 4.23
CA LYS A 103 10.68 -11.49 3.73
C LYS A 103 10.46 -10.59 2.50
N SER A 104 9.53 -10.94 1.61
CA SER A 104 9.36 -10.26 0.33
C SER A 104 8.92 -8.80 0.47
N SER A 105 7.96 -8.52 1.37
CA SER A 105 7.53 -7.13 1.62
C SER A 105 8.63 -6.28 2.25
N ILE A 106 9.46 -6.87 3.12
CA ILE A 106 10.64 -6.20 3.67
C ILE A 106 11.66 -5.92 2.57
N LEU A 107 11.98 -6.91 1.72
CA LEU A 107 12.90 -6.72 0.60
C LEU A 107 12.42 -5.65 -0.38
N ALA A 108 11.11 -5.58 -0.65
CA ALA A 108 10.51 -4.53 -1.46
C ALA A 108 10.66 -3.14 -0.81
N ALA A 109 10.47 -3.01 0.50
CA ALA A 109 10.70 -1.75 1.21
C ALA A 109 12.17 -1.31 1.13
N LYS A 110 13.11 -2.24 1.31
CA LYS A 110 14.56 -1.98 1.15
C LYS A 110 14.93 -1.56 -0.26
N PHE A 111 14.33 -2.21 -1.25
CA PHE A 111 14.48 -1.84 -2.66
C PHE A 111 14.12 -0.37 -2.87
N VAL A 112 12.97 0.08 -2.33
CA VAL A 112 12.50 1.47 -2.50
C VAL A 112 13.48 2.47 -1.89
N TYR A 113 13.97 2.23 -0.68
CA TYR A 113 15.01 3.08 -0.07
C TYR A 113 16.24 3.19 -0.98
N ARG A 114 16.76 2.06 -1.46
CA ARG A 114 17.94 2.03 -2.31
C ARG A 114 17.72 2.73 -3.65
N GLU A 115 16.60 2.46 -4.30
CA GLU A 115 16.22 3.04 -5.59
C GLU A 115 16.09 4.57 -5.50
N LEU A 116 15.45 5.09 -4.45
CA LEU A 116 15.31 6.54 -4.29
C LEU A 116 16.63 7.24 -3.95
N ASN A 117 17.57 6.53 -3.32
CA ASN A 117 18.90 7.03 -2.97
C ASN A 117 19.99 6.73 -4.02
N GLY A 118 19.65 6.10 -5.15
CA GLY A 118 20.63 5.74 -6.19
C GLY A 118 21.65 4.68 -5.76
N ILE A 119 21.27 3.83 -4.81
CA ILE A 119 22.09 2.73 -4.30
C ILE A 119 21.73 1.45 -5.05
N GLU A 120 22.74 0.64 -5.39
CA GLU A 120 22.51 -0.63 -6.08
C GLU A 120 21.71 -1.63 -5.21
N SER A 121 20.61 -2.12 -5.76
CA SER A 121 19.77 -3.17 -5.15
C SER A 121 20.23 -4.57 -5.57
N SER A 122 20.12 -5.54 -4.64
CA SER A 122 20.37 -6.95 -4.96
C SER A 122 19.28 -7.52 -5.89
N GLU A 123 19.56 -8.67 -6.51
CA GLU A 123 18.57 -9.30 -7.40
C GLU A 123 17.31 -9.72 -6.63
N ASP A 124 17.45 -10.30 -5.43
CA ASP A 124 16.30 -10.65 -4.56
C ASP A 124 15.40 -9.44 -4.25
N MET A 125 16.00 -8.25 -4.08
CA MET A 125 15.25 -7.00 -3.85
C MET A 125 14.50 -6.58 -5.11
N LYS A 126 15.14 -6.66 -6.27
CA LYS A 126 14.52 -6.37 -7.57
C LYS A 126 13.39 -7.35 -7.86
N ASP A 127 13.56 -8.64 -7.59
CA ASP A 127 12.54 -9.67 -7.75
C ASP A 127 11.33 -9.43 -6.85
N ALA A 128 11.57 -9.11 -5.56
CA ALA A 128 10.50 -8.76 -4.64
C ALA A 128 9.73 -7.51 -5.10
N ALA A 129 10.44 -6.48 -5.55
CA ALA A 129 9.83 -5.25 -6.06
C ALA A 129 9.03 -5.47 -7.35
N ARG A 130 9.55 -6.26 -8.31
CA ARG A 130 8.82 -6.67 -9.53
C ARG A 130 7.52 -7.39 -9.18
N THR A 131 7.58 -8.28 -8.20
CA THR A 131 6.41 -9.08 -7.81
C THR A 131 5.35 -8.24 -7.08
N LEU A 132 5.77 -7.30 -6.22
CA LEU A 132 4.86 -6.65 -5.26
C LEU A 132 4.50 -5.20 -5.59
N LEU A 133 5.39 -4.44 -6.24
CA LEU A 133 5.24 -2.98 -6.43
C LEU A 133 4.97 -2.61 -7.90
N MET A 134 5.27 -3.51 -8.83
CA MET A 134 5.06 -3.32 -10.26
C MET A 134 4.17 -4.42 -10.88
N PRO A 135 2.97 -4.70 -10.33
CA PRO A 135 2.08 -5.72 -10.86
C PRO A 135 1.40 -5.31 -12.18
#